data_AF-A0A0D2VU38-F1
#
_entry.id   AF-A0A0D2VU38-F1
#
_cell.length_a   1.000
_cell.length_b   1.000
_cell.length_c   1.000
_cell.angle_alpha   90.00
_cell.angle_beta   90.00
_cell.angle_gamma   90.00
#
_symmetry.space_group_name_H-M   'P 1'
#
loop_
_entity.id
_entity.type
_entity.pdbx_description
1 polymer ?
#
loop_
_entity_poly.entity_id
_entity_poly.type
_entity_poly.pdbx_seq_one_letter_code
_entity_poly.pdbx_strand_id
1 'polypeptide(L)'
;MQFTRSMAKRQRELYDQVKNASGTLRQMGDVGAQAIAEALKVNTTVTGIYLWANQIGDVGAQAIAEALKVNKTLTELYLHQNQIGVAGAQAIAEALKVNTTLKDLFLAENQIGDAGTIAIAEALKVNKTLSWLGLIDNQIGDAGAQAIAEALKVNMTLTHLDLHRNQIGDAGAQAIAEALKVNTTLTYVSLRFNCIGNAGLQAIGEARQVNRTLTRLIIDDQINPLAFSLLSRLATAEDLQTVFHLLTGGLALEDQPTSLPALPTEIVELILDEAHYWQGVQHTKRSRFGDDTPKRILKVTLPQRVNGNSIRVKAIHVLRDTRNRSDRIDDSGFDLIVRDERGAVRYECSEKATIVNSNLELVTVLPANHPVIRHMRAGWQVQVRASKSPDDVLYESLYVGYV
;
A
#
# COMPACT_ATOMS: atom_id res chain seq x y z
N MET A 1 -24.11 -20.71 15.84
CA MET A 1 -24.83 -20.28 17.06
C MET A 1 -24.18 -20.81 18.37
N GLN A 2 -22.84 -20.92 18.45
CA GLN A 2 -22.13 -21.41 19.65
C GLN A 2 -21.02 -20.47 20.18
N PHE A 3 -20.82 -19.28 19.59
CA PHE A 3 -19.80 -18.30 20.02
C PHE A 3 -20.22 -17.37 21.16
N THR A 4 -21.48 -17.40 21.62
CA THR A 4 -22.04 -16.40 22.56
C THR A 4 -22.04 -16.82 24.04
N ARG A 5 -21.41 -17.94 24.41
CA ARG A 5 -21.51 -18.50 25.77
C ARG A 5 -20.43 -18.09 26.79
N SER A 6 -19.43 -17.27 26.44
CA SER A 6 -18.41 -16.83 27.43
C SER A 6 -18.28 -15.31 27.66
N MET A 7 -19.18 -14.48 27.12
CA MET A 7 -19.13 -13.03 27.33
C MET A 7 -19.84 -12.61 28.62
N ALA A 8 -19.15 -11.82 29.45
CA ALA A 8 -19.72 -11.11 30.59
C ALA A 8 -20.79 -10.11 30.12
N LYS A 9 -21.82 -9.86 30.93
CA LYS A 9 -23.01 -9.06 30.55
C LYS A 9 -22.65 -7.70 29.92
N ARG A 10 -21.64 -7.00 30.47
CA ARG A 10 -21.16 -5.70 29.97
C ARG A 10 -20.41 -5.79 28.63
N GLN A 11 -19.72 -6.90 28.36
CA GLN A 11 -19.09 -7.16 27.05
C GLN A 11 -20.14 -7.51 25.99
N ARG A 12 -21.21 -8.20 26.40
CA ARG A 12 -22.35 -8.49 25.54
C ARG A 12 -23.12 -7.21 25.20
N GLU A 13 -23.30 -6.32 26.18
CA GLU A 13 -23.90 -5.00 25.98
C GLU A 13 -23.05 -4.10 25.07
N LEU A 14 -21.72 -4.07 25.21
CA LEU A 14 -20.83 -3.34 24.29
C LEU A 14 -20.82 -3.96 22.89
N TYR A 15 -20.75 -5.30 22.79
CA TYR A 15 -20.82 -6.03 21.52
C TYR A 15 -22.16 -5.80 20.81
N ASP A 16 -23.28 -5.85 21.54
CA ASP A 16 -24.63 -5.64 21.00
C ASP A 16 -24.89 -4.15 20.69
N GLN A 17 -24.32 -3.19 21.42
CA GLN A 17 -24.37 -1.76 21.06
C GLN A 17 -23.59 -1.48 19.77
N VAL A 18 -22.41 -2.10 19.59
CA VAL A 18 -21.60 -2.00 18.36
C VAL A 18 -22.27 -2.74 17.19
N LYS A 19 -22.93 -3.87 17.46
CA LYS A 19 -23.67 -4.66 16.47
C LYS A 19 -25.03 -4.06 16.09
N ASN A 20 -25.72 -3.37 16.98
CA ASN A 20 -27.03 -2.76 16.66
C ASN A 20 -26.88 -1.41 15.93
N ALA A 21 -25.69 -0.80 15.93
CA ALA A 21 -25.32 0.27 15.00
C ALA A 21 -24.95 -0.26 13.59
N SER A 22 -24.93 -1.59 13.37
CA SER A 22 -24.34 -2.24 12.21
C SER A 22 -25.28 -2.43 11.01
N GLY A 23 -25.82 -1.34 10.50
CA GLY A 23 -26.10 -1.29 9.07
C GLY A 23 -24.77 -1.14 8.35
N THR A 24 -24.19 -2.24 7.84
CA THR A 24 -22.88 -2.38 7.14
C THR A 24 -21.60 -2.33 7.99
N LEU A 25 -21.06 -3.50 8.39
CA LEU A 25 -19.68 -3.68 8.91
C LEU A 25 -18.61 -3.62 7.80
N ARG A 26 -18.64 -2.53 7.04
CA ARG A 26 -17.48 -2.00 6.32
C ARG A 26 -17.43 -0.56 6.78
N GLN A 27 -16.30 -0.08 7.34
CA GLN A 27 -16.10 1.27 7.94
C GLN A 27 -16.20 1.33 9.48
N MET A 28 -15.51 0.45 10.22
CA MET A 28 -15.36 0.64 11.68
C MET A 28 -14.56 1.92 12.01
N GLY A 29 -13.52 2.18 11.22
CA GLY A 29 -12.63 3.32 11.41
C GLY A 29 -11.88 3.30 12.75
N ASP A 30 -11.25 4.43 13.08
CA ASP A 30 -10.49 4.59 14.31
C ASP A 30 -11.36 4.50 15.57
N VAL A 31 -12.60 4.98 15.51
CA VAL A 31 -13.51 5.00 16.66
C VAL A 31 -13.82 3.59 17.15
N GLY A 32 -14.12 2.65 16.25
CA GLY A 32 -14.35 1.27 16.68
C GLY A 32 -13.06 0.55 17.06
N ALA A 33 -11.91 0.88 16.46
CA ALA A 33 -10.61 0.37 16.91
C ALA A 33 -10.29 0.80 18.34
N GLN A 34 -10.61 2.05 18.71
CA GLN A 34 -10.50 2.56 20.09
C GLN A 34 -11.41 1.80 21.05
N ALA A 35 -12.67 1.54 20.68
CA ALA A 35 -13.58 0.76 21.51
C ALA A 35 -13.09 -0.68 21.75
N ILE A 36 -12.54 -1.32 20.71
CA ILE A 36 -11.94 -2.65 20.82
C ILE A 36 -10.69 -2.61 21.71
N ALA A 37 -9.85 -1.59 21.56
CA ALA A 37 -8.68 -1.39 22.40
C ALA A 37 -9.05 -1.27 23.89
N GLU A 38 -10.07 -0.48 24.24
CA GLU A 38 -10.54 -0.37 25.62
C GLU A 38 -11.07 -1.72 26.15
N ALA A 39 -11.79 -2.48 25.33
CA ALA A 39 -12.24 -3.82 25.71
C ALA A 39 -11.06 -4.77 25.93
N LEU A 40 -10.01 -4.70 25.09
CA LEU A 40 -8.80 -5.52 25.17
C LEU A 40 -7.99 -5.27 26.45
N LYS A 41 -7.95 -4.03 26.95
CA LYS A 41 -7.21 -3.71 28.19
C LYS A 41 -7.69 -4.51 29.40
N VAL A 42 -8.98 -4.84 29.45
CA VAL A 42 -9.59 -5.61 30.55
C VAL A 42 -9.91 -7.06 30.19
N ASN A 43 -9.81 -7.42 28.91
CA ASN A 43 -10.13 -8.76 28.45
C ASN A 43 -8.99 -9.75 28.76
N THR A 44 -9.34 -10.89 29.35
CA THR A 44 -8.41 -11.94 29.76
C THR A 44 -8.69 -13.29 29.09
N THR A 45 -9.48 -13.31 28.01
CA THR A 45 -9.93 -14.57 27.37
C THR A 45 -9.66 -14.61 25.87
N VAL A 46 -9.64 -13.46 25.20
CA VAL A 46 -9.46 -13.36 23.76
C VAL A 46 -7.99 -13.54 23.42
N THR A 47 -7.73 -14.49 22.52
CA THR A 47 -6.40 -14.83 22.03
C THR A 47 -6.15 -14.37 20.60
N GLY A 48 -7.20 -14.17 19.80
CA GLY A 48 -7.08 -13.71 18.42
C GLY A 48 -8.10 -12.65 18.05
N ILE A 49 -7.65 -11.64 17.29
CA ILE A 49 -8.52 -10.57 16.77
C ILE A 49 -8.25 -10.36 15.27
N TYR A 50 -9.33 -10.26 14.51
CA TYR A 50 -9.34 -10.07 13.06
C TYR A 50 -10.02 -8.75 12.68
N LEU A 51 -9.22 -7.71 12.38
CA LEU A 51 -9.67 -6.36 12.04
C LEU A 51 -9.33 -5.95 10.60
N TRP A 52 -9.19 -6.91 9.70
CA TRP A 52 -8.90 -6.62 8.30
C TRP A 52 -9.97 -5.75 7.61
N ALA A 53 -9.58 -4.90 6.66
CA ALA A 53 -10.49 -4.12 5.82
C ALA A 53 -11.49 -3.21 6.59
N ASN A 54 -11.02 -2.55 7.66
CA ASN A 54 -11.86 -1.73 8.55
C ASN A 54 -11.62 -0.22 8.50
N GLN A 55 -10.71 0.25 7.63
CA GLN A 55 -10.31 1.67 7.52
C GLN A 55 -9.71 2.21 8.83
N ILE A 56 -8.98 1.37 9.57
CA ILE A 56 -8.27 1.79 10.79
C ILE A 56 -7.05 2.63 10.37
N GLY A 57 -6.99 3.88 10.78
CA GLY A 57 -5.87 4.78 10.59
C GLY A 57 -4.82 4.67 11.70
N ASP A 58 -3.87 5.61 11.69
CA ASP A 58 -2.82 5.73 12.72
C ASP A 58 -3.40 5.82 14.14
N VAL A 59 -4.51 6.56 14.32
CA VAL A 59 -5.14 6.80 15.62
C VAL A 59 -5.72 5.50 16.21
N GLY A 60 -6.41 4.70 15.40
CA GLY A 60 -6.95 3.42 15.83
C GLY A 60 -5.84 2.40 16.10
N ALA A 61 -4.79 2.39 15.27
CA ALA A 61 -3.61 1.55 15.51
C ALA A 61 -2.88 1.92 16.81
N GLN A 62 -2.75 3.21 17.11
CA GLN A 62 -2.18 3.69 18.37
C GLN A 62 -3.00 3.20 19.57
N ALA A 63 -4.34 3.27 19.50
CA ALA A 63 -5.19 2.75 20.57
C ALA A 63 -5.00 1.24 20.78
N ILE A 64 -4.96 0.46 19.69
CA ILE A 64 -4.68 -0.97 19.75
C ILE A 64 -3.29 -1.22 20.36
N ALA A 65 -2.28 -0.45 19.98
CA ALA A 65 -0.93 -0.56 20.53
C ALA A 65 -0.91 -0.31 22.06
N GLU A 66 -1.63 0.70 22.56
CA GLU A 66 -1.77 0.91 24.01
C GLU A 66 -2.44 -0.27 24.72
N ALA A 67 -3.42 -0.91 24.08
CA ALA A 67 -4.03 -2.12 24.62
C ALA A 67 -3.04 -3.32 24.62
N LEU A 68 -2.21 -3.46 23.59
CA LEU A 68 -1.19 -4.51 23.51
C LEU A 68 -0.14 -4.42 24.62
N LYS A 69 0.19 -3.21 25.11
CA LYS A 69 1.16 -3.05 26.21
C LYS A 69 0.68 -3.72 27.51
N VAL A 70 -0.63 -3.70 27.76
CA VAL A 70 -1.22 -4.22 29.01
C VAL A 70 -1.88 -5.60 28.84
N ASN A 71 -2.42 -5.92 27.67
CA ASN A 71 -3.09 -7.19 27.42
C ASN A 71 -2.09 -8.35 27.47
N LYS A 72 -2.46 -9.42 28.20
CA LYS A 72 -1.61 -10.60 28.44
C LYS A 72 -2.18 -11.89 27.85
N THR A 73 -3.13 -11.80 26.93
CA THR A 73 -3.80 -12.99 26.37
C THR A 73 -3.80 -13.04 24.85
N LEU A 74 -3.72 -11.89 24.20
CA LEU A 74 -3.73 -11.81 22.74
C LEU A 74 -2.42 -12.38 22.18
N THR A 75 -2.57 -13.38 21.32
CA THR A 75 -1.51 -14.08 20.60
C THR A 75 -1.54 -13.80 19.10
N GLU A 76 -2.70 -13.44 18.55
CA GLU A 76 -2.89 -13.21 17.11
C GLU A 76 -3.59 -11.88 16.83
N LEU A 77 -3.00 -11.06 15.95
CA LEU A 77 -3.56 -9.78 15.53
C LEU A 77 -3.47 -9.59 14.01
N TYR A 78 -4.62 -9.54 13.37
CA TYR A 78 -4.76 -9.34 11.92
C TYR A 78 -5.30 -7.94 11.62
N LEU A 79 -4.46 -7.10 11.01
CA LEU A 79 -4.73 -5.69 10.69
C LEU A 79 -4.60 -5.39 9.18
N HIS A 80 -4.73 -6.41 8.33
CA HIS A 80 -4.60 -6.26 6.88
C HIS A 80 -5.57 -5.23 6.27
N GLN A 81 -5.19 -4.58 5.17
CA GLN A 81 -6.07 -3.70 4.39
C GLN A 81 -6.68 -2.55 5.23
N ASN A 82 -5.84 -1.89 6.03
CA ASN A 82 -6.19 -0.71 6.80
C ASN A 82 -5.33 0.48 6.34
N GLN A 83 -5.24 1.55 7.14
CA GLN A 83 -4.55 2.81 6.82
C GLN A 83 -3.56 3.17 7.95
N ILE A 84 -2.87 2.15 8.51
CA ILE A 84 -2.06 2.24 9.73
C ILE A 84 -0.75 3.04 9.56
N GLY A 85 -0.37 3.39 8.32
CA GLY A 85 0.66 4.37 8.02
C GLY A 85 1.99 4.17 8.75
N VAL A 86 2.80 5.24 8.81
CA VAL A 86 4.07 5.24 9.53
C VAL A 86 3.85 5.37 11.04
N ALA A 87 2.97 6.27 11.47
CA ALA A 87 2.79 6.59 12.89
C ALA A 87 2.10 5.45 13.65
N GLY A 88 1.10 4.81 13.05
CA GLY A 88 0.46 3.62 13.63
C GLY A 88 1.43 2.44 13.69
N ALA A 89 2.28 2.23 12.68
CA ALA A 89 3.33 1.21 12.72
C ALA A 89 4.37 1.46 13.82
N GLN A 90 4.78 2.72 14.03
CA GLN A 90 5.64 3.12 15.14
C GLN A 90 5.00 2.83 16.50
N ALA A 91 3.71 3.14 16.67
CA ALA A 91 2.99 2.85 17.90
C ALA A 91 2.94 1.33 18.18
N ILE A 92 2.64 0.52 17.16
CA ILE A 92 2.64 -0.94 17.26
C ILE A 92 4.05 -1.45 17.62
N ALA A 93 5.10 -0.90 17.00
CA ALA A 93 6.48 -1.26 17.33
C ALA A 93 6.83 -0.98 18.80
N GLU A 94 6.44 0.18 19.35
CA GLU A 94 6.63 0.49 20.78
C GLU A 94 5.88 -0.50 21.68
N ALA A 95 4.68 -0.93 21.29
CA ALA A 95 3.95 -1.95 22.03
C ALA A 95 4.66 -3.32 21.97
N LEU A 96 5.22 -3.70 20.82
CA LEU A 96 5.96 -4.96 20.66
C LEU A 96 7.21 -5.03 21.54
N LYS A 97 7.85 -3.90 21.86
CA LYS A 97 9.02 -3.89 22.77
C LYS A 97 8.70 -4.41 24.18
N VAL A 98 7.46 -4.26 24.63
CA VAL A 98 7.01 -4.64 25.99
C VAL A 98 5.98 -5.76 26.01
N ASN A 99 5.30 -6.02 24.89
CA ASN A 99 4.34 -7.12 24.79
C ASN A 99 5.09 -8.47 24.76
N THR A 100 4.61 -9.41 25.56
CA THR A 100 5.23 -10.74 25.75
C THR A 100 4.27 -11.88 25.41
N THR A 101 3.22 -11.63 24.62
CA THR A 101 2.17 -12.63 24.34
C THR A 101 1.85 -12.76 22.87
N LEU A 102 1.98 -11.67 22.11
CA LEU A 102 1.69 -11.66 20.68
C LEU A 102 2.73 -12.50 19.95
N LYS A 103 2.22 -13.45 19.18
CA LYS A 103 2.98 -14.41 18.36
C LYS A 103 2.87 -14.09 16.88
N ASP A 104 1.66 -13.72 16.45
CA ASP A 104 1.36 -13.48 15.05
C ASP A 104 0.82 -12.07 14.84
N LEU A 105 1.53 -11.30 14.00
CA LEU A 105 1.16 -9.94 13.64
C LEU A 105 1.14 -9.80 12.12
N PHE A 106 -0.03 -9.43 11.62
CA PHE A 106 -0.23 -9.24 10.19
C PHE A 106 -0.68 -7.83 9.85
N LEU A 107 0.12 -7.15 9.04
CA LEU A 107 0.00 -5.73 8.71
C LEU A 107 -0.04 -5.49 7.19
N ALA A 108 -0.49 -6.46 6.39
CA ALA A 108 -0.47 -6.30 4.93
C ALA A 108 -1.30 -5.10 4.45
N GLU A 109 -0.89 -4.45 3.35
CA GLU A 109 -1.65 -3.37 2.71
C GLU A 109 -1.98 -2.21 3.68
N ASN A 110 -0.96 -1.63 4.34
CA ASN A 110 -1.11 -0.55 5.33
C ASN A 110 -0.25 0.70 5.06
N GLN A 111 0.51 0.74 3.96
CA GLN A 111 1.35 1.89 3.57
C GLN A 111 2.40 2.25 4.65
N ILE A 112 3.01 1.24 5.27
CA ILE A 112 3.95 1.40 6.39
C ILE A 112 5.27 2.07 5.96
N GLY A 113 5.74 1.80 4.73
CA GLY A 113 6.99 2.30 4.19
C GLY A 113 8.24 1.88 4.97
N ASP A 114 9.38 2.47 4.61
CA ASP A 114 10.66 2.19 5.28
C ASP A 114 10.68 2.68 6.73
N ALA A 115 10.19 3.90 6.99
CA ALA A 115 10.23 4.50 8.33
C ALA A 115 9.45 3.68 9.37
N GLY A 116 8.24 3.19 9.03
CA GLY A 116 7.48 2.33 9.91
C GLY A 116 8.12 0.94 10.06
N THR A 117 8.70 0.40 8.99
CA THR A 117 9.41 -0.89 9.01
C THR A 117 10.67 -0.85 9.87
N ILE A 118 11.43 0.25 9.84
CA ILE A 118 12.59 0.48 10.71
C ILE A 118 12.17 0.43 12.18
N ALA A 119 11.06 1.07 12.55
CA ALA A 119 10.56 1.01 13.93
C ALA A 119 10.20 -0.43 14.34
N ILE A 120 9.51 -1.18 13.47
CA ILE A 120 9.20 -2.60 13.70
C ILE A 120 10.48 -3.42 13.86
N ALA A 121 11.49 -3.19 13.03
CA ALA A 121 12.78 -3.88 13.12
C ALA A 121 13.49 -3.61 14.45
N GLU A 122 13.49 -2.37 14.95
CA GLU A 122 14.04 -2.05 16.27
C GLU A 122 13.28 -2.78 17.40
N ALA A 123 11.96 -2.91 17.27
CA ALA A 123 11.18 -3.70 18.23
C ALA A 123 11.52 -5.20 18.17
N LEU A 124 11.76 -5.76 16.98
CA LEU A 124 12.16 -7.16 16.81
C LEU A 124 13.50 -7.47 17.49
N LYS A 125 14.45 -6.54 17.58
CA LYS A 125 15.73 -6.80 18.27
C LYS A 125 15.53 -7.23 19.73
N VAL A 126 14.54 -6.65 20.40
CA VAL A 126 14.24 -6.91 21.82
C VAL A 126 13.07 -7.85 22.05
N ASN A 127 12.09 -7.91 21.14
CA ASN A 127 10.94 -8.78 21.28
C ASN A 127 11.34 -10.26 21.16
N LYS A 128 10.93 -11.09 22.13
CA LYS A 128 11.25 -12.52 22.21
C LYS A 128 10.01 -13.41 22.11
N THR A 129 8.91 -12.91 21.54
CA THR A 129 7.63 -13.65 21.49
C THR A 129 7.01 -13.74 20.11
N LEU A 130 7.23 -12.74 19.25
CA LEU A 130 6.68 -12.71 17.91
C LEU A 130 7.37 -13.77 17.04
N SER A 131 6.58 -14.73 16.56
CA SER A 131 7.01 -15.83 15.71
C SER A 131 6.67 -15.61 14.24
N TRP A 132 5.60 -14.85 13.93
CA TRP A 132 5.16 -14.56 12.57
C TRP A 132 4.91 -13.08 12.38
N LEU A 133 5.61 -12.49 11.41
CA LEU A 133 5.41 -11.13 10.95
C LEU A 133 5.04 -11.10 9.46
N GLY A 134 3.86 -10.57 9.14
CA GLY A 134 3.42 -10.34 7.76
C GLY A 134 3.40 -8.85 7.39
N LEU A 135 4.25 -8.44 6.45
CA LEU A 135 4.42 -7.06 5.98
C LEU A 135 4.16 -6.92 4.47
N ILE A 136 3.25 -7.75 3.95
CA ILE A 136 2.94 -7.82 2.53
C ILE A 136 2.42 -6.47 2.00
N ASP A 137 2.91 -6.01 0.85
CA ASP A 137 2.41 -4.81 0.15
C ASP A 137 2.37 -3.54 1.03
N ASN A 138 3.53 -3.14 1.54
CA ASN A 138 3.70 -2.01 2.44
C ASN A 138 4.68 -0.95 1.94
N GLN A 139 5.06 -0.99 0.66
CA GLN A 139 5.99 -0.03 0.06
C GLN A 139 7.37 -0.02 0.75
N ILE A 140 7.84 -1.17 1.21
CA ILE A 140 9.14 -1.32 1.88
C ILE A 140 10.25 -1.38 0.82
N GLY A 141 11.21 -0.47 0.90
CA GLY A 141 12.40 -0.41 0.06
C GLY A 141 13.63 -1.07 0.71
N ASP A 142 14.81 -0.75 0.17
CA ASP A 142 16.07 -1.30 0.65
C ASP A 142 16.38 -0.89 2.10
N ALA A 143 16.04 0.33 2.51
CA ALA A 143 16.31 0.81 3.87
C ALA A 143 15.50 0.04 4.93
N GLY A 144 14.21 -0.21 4.68
CA GLY A 144 13.39 -1.03 5.56
C GLY A 144 13.85 -2.49 5.59
N ALA A 145 14.24 -3.06 4.45
CA ALA A 145 14.78 -4.42 4.36
C ALA A 145 16.11 -4.57 5.11
N GLN A 146 17.01 -3.59 5.01
CA GLN A 146 18.27 -3.56 5.76
C GLN A 146 18.03 -3.53 7.26
N ALA A 147 17.06 -2.73 7.74
CA ALA A 147 16.72 -2.70 9.15
C ALA A 147 16.19 -4.05 9.65
N ILE A 148 15.30 -4.69 8.88
CA ILE A 148 14.82 -6.05 9.18
C ILE A 148 15.99 -7.04 9.21
N ALA A 149 16.92 -6.97 8.26
CA ALA A 149 18.10 -7.82 8.24
C ALA A 149 18.96 -7.66 9.51
N GLU A 150 19.23 -6.44 9.94
CA GLU A 150 19.95 -6.19 11.20
C GLU A 150 19.20 -6.74 12.42
N ALA A 151 17.87 -6.64 12.44
CA ALA A 151 17.07 -7.24 13.50
C ALA A 151 17.16 -8.77 13.49
N LEU A 152 17.13 -9.42 12.31
CA LEU A 152 17.23 -10.87 12.16
C LEU A 152 18.59 -11.43 12.59
N LYS A 153 19.68 -10.65 12.54
CA LYS A 153 20.98 -11.08 13.06
C LYS A 153 20.97 -11.35 14.57
N VAL A 154 20.07 -10.71 15.31
CA VAL A 154 19.98 -10.82 16.79
C VAL A 154 18.67 -11.42 17.29
N ASN A 155 17.60 -11.36 16.49
CA ASN A 155 16.32 -11.97 16.82
C ASN A 155 16.35 -13.47 16.50
N MET A 156 16.26 -14.28 17.55
CA MET A 156 16.21 -15.75 17.47
C MET A 156 14.84 -16.26 17.93
N THR A 157 13.76 -15.57 17.56
CA THR A 157 12.38 -15.98 17.88
C THR A 157 11.50 -16.02 16.64
N LEU A 158 11.69 -15.08 15.71
CA LEU A 158 10.93 -15.03 14.49
C LEU A 158 11.22 -16.29 13.64
N THR A 159 10.16 -16.93 13.18
CA THR A 159 10.21 -18.14 12.35
C THR A 159 9.63 -17.89 10.96
N HIS A 160 8.70 -16.94 10.85
CA HIS A 160 8.02 -16.59 9.60
C HIS A 160 8.08 -15.09 9.34
N LEU A 161 8.64 -14.71 8.19
CA LEU A 161 8.69 -13.34 7.71
C LEU A 161 8.15 -13.28 6.28
N ASP A 162 7.10 -12.49 6.07
CA ASP A 162 6.55 -12.24 4.74
C ASP A 162 6.73 -10.78 4.32
N LEU A 163 7.61 -10.57 3.34
CA LEU A 163 7.93 -9.27 2.71
C LEU A 163 7.48 -9.23 1.24
N HIS A 164 6.56 -10.11 0.85
CA HIS A 164 5.97 -10.15 -0.49
C HIS A 164 5.38 -8.80 -0.92
N ARG A 165 5.44 -8.50 -2.23
CA ARG A 165 4.84 -7.30 -2.83
C ARG A 165 5.40 -5.97 -2.31
N ASN A 166 6.68 -5.88 -1.98
CA ASN A 166 7.31 -4.63 -1.58
C ASN A 166 8.16 -4.02 -2.73
N GLN A 167 9.11 -3.15 -2.42
CA GLN A 167 9.99 -2.45 -3.36
C GLN A 167 11.47 -2.73 -3.04
N ILE A 168 11.75 -3.93 -2.51
CA ILE A 168 13.11 -4.32 -2.07
C ILE A 168 13.97 -4.62 -3.30
N GLY A 169 15.09 -3.93 -3.43
CA GLY A 169 16.08 -4.10 -4.49
C GLY A 169 17.25 -5.00 -4.09
N ASP A 170 18.34 -4.90 -4.86
CA ASP A 170 19.54 -5.70 -4.64
C ASP A 170 20.18 -5.43 -3.28
N ALA A 171 20.24 -4.17 -2.83
CA ALA A 171 20.91 -3.82 -1.58
C ALA A 171 20.15 -4.36 -0.36
N GLY A 172 18.82 -4.30 -0.36
CA GLY A 172 17.98 -4.90 0.69
C GLY A 172 18.03 -6.42 0.67
N ALA A 173 18.02 -7.04 -0.52
CA ALA A 173 18.14 -8.49 -0.66
C ALA A 173 19.51 -9.01 -0.18
N GLN A 174 20.60 -8.30 -0.48
CA GLN A 174 21.94 -8.62 0.02
C GLN A 174 22.00 -8.55 1.55
N ALA A 175 21.41 -7.52 2.15
CA ALA A 175 21.35 -7.42 3.61
C ALA A 175 20.57 -8.59 4.24
N ILE A 176 19.41 -8.95 3.67
CA ILE A 176 18.64 -10.11 4.11
C ILE A 176 19.47 -11.40 3.95
N ALA A 177 20.19 -11.55 2.84
CA ALA A 177 21.07 -12.70 2.63
C ALA A 177 22.14 -12.83 3.73
N GLU A 178 22.79 -11.74 4.10
CA GLU A 178 23.77 -11.74 5.20
C GLU A 178 23.14 -12.10 6.55
N ALA A 179 21.93 -11.61 6.83
CA ALA A 179 21.20 -12.00 8.04
C ALA A 179 20.83 -13.49 8.03
N LEU A 180 20.42 -14.03 6.88
CA LEU A 180 20.10 -15.45 6.72
C LEU A 180 21.31 -16.36 6.93
N LYS A 181 22.54 -15.91 6.64
CA LYS A 181 23.74 -16.72 6.90
C LYS A 181 23.96 -17.00 8.40
N VAL A 182 23.48 -16.12 9.28
CA VAL A 182 23.68 -16.23 10.74
C VAL A 182 22.40 -16.57 11.52
N ASN A 183 21.22 -16.25 10.99
CA ASN A 183 19.96 -16.54 11.67
C ASN A 183 19.62 -18.04 11.59
N THR A 184 19.32 -18.64 12.74
CA THR A 184 19.07 -20.07 12.89
C THR A 184 17.64 -20.41 13.32
N THR A 185 16.72 -19.46 13.32
CA THR A 185 15.31 -19.69 13.73
C THR A 185 14.32 -19.50 12.60
N LEU A 186 14.66 -18.69 11.60
CA LEU A 186 13.78 -18.40 10.48
C LEU A 186 13.64 -19.63 9.58
N THR A 187 12.39 -20.06 9.39
CA THR A 187 12.03 -21.24 8.57
C THR A 187 11.31 -20.85 7.28
N TYR A 188 10.69 -19.66 7.25
CA TYR A 188 9.96 -19.12 6.11
C TYR A 188 10.34 -17.67 5.83
N VAL A 189 10.73 -17.40 4.59
CA VAL A 189 10.90 -16.04 4.05
C VAL A 189 10.26 -15.95 2.67
N SER A 190 9.47 -14.89 2.45
CA SER A 190 8.94 -14.55 1.14
C SER A 190 9.37 -13.13 0.74
N LEU A 191 10.04 -13.04 -0.40
CA LEU A 191 10.45 -11.83 -1.11
C LEU A 191 9.86 -11.77 -2.52
N ARG A 192 8.82 -12.56 -2.80
CA ARG A 192 8.14 -12.59 -4.09
C ARG A 192 7.57 -11.20 -4.44
N PHE A 193 7.56 -10.83 -5.73
CA PHE A 193 7.06 -9.52 -6.18
C PHE A 193 7.76 -8.32 -5.52
N ASN A 194 9.09 -8.36 -5.43
CA ASN A 194 9.95 -7.22 -5.08
C ASN A 194 10.70 -6.72 -6.33
N CYS A 195 11.82 -6.02 -6.16
CA CYS A 195 12.64 -5.46 -7.25
C CYS A 195 14.05 -6.04 -7.29
N ILE A 196 14.20 -7.31 -6.93
CA ILE A 196 15.51 -7.93 -6.74
C ILE A 196 16.10 -8.32 -8.10
N GLY A 197 17.26 -7.75 -8.42
CA GLY A 197 18.05 -8.05 -9.61
C GLY A 197 19.02 -9.21 -9.39
N ASN A 198 19.92 -9.40 -10.36
CA ASN A 198 20.83 -10.55 -10.36
C ASN A 198 21.76 -10.57 -9.14
N ALA A 199 22.23 -9.40 -8.67
CA ALA A 199 23.15 -9.34 -7.55
C ALA A 199 22.49 -9.75 -6.23
N GLY A 200 21.24 -9.32 -5.99
CA GLY A 200 20.47 -9.74 -4.83
C GLY A 200 20.05 -11.21 -4.90
N LEU A 201 19.65 -11.70 -6.08
CA LEU A 201 19.33 -13.12 -6.29
C LEU A 201 20.53 -14.02 -6.04
N GLN A 202 21.73 -13.63 -6.49
CA GLN A 202 22.96 -14.36 -6.22
C GLN A 202 23.24 -14.43 -4.71
N ALA A 203 23.19 -13.29 -4.00
CA ALA A 203 23.45 -13.24 -2.57
C ALA A 203 22.48 -14.14 -1.77
N ILE A 204 21.19 -14.08 -2.09
CA ILE A 204 20.17 -14.95 -1.49
C ILE A 204 20.44 -16.43 -1.81
N GLY A 205 20.86 -16.73 -3.05
CA GLY A 205 21.27 -18.06 -3.47
C GLY A 205 22.43 -18.62 -2.64
N GLU A 206 23.46 -17.82 -2.38
CA GLU A 206 24.60 -18.18 -1.53
C GLU A 206 24.18 -18.38 -0.07
N ALA A 207 23.36 -17.47 0.49
CA ALA A 207 22.85 -17.60 1.85
C ALA A 207 22.06 -18.90 2.06
N ARG A 208 21.27 -19.32 1.06
CA ARG A 208 20.51 -20.57 1.09
C ARG A 208 21.39 -21.82 1.16
N GLN A 209 22.62 -21.79 0.65
CA GLN A 209 23.54 -22.92 0.74
C GLN A 209 24.13 -23.10 2.15
N VAL A 210 24.24 -22.00 2.89
CA VAL A 210 24.81 -21.97 4.25
C VAL A 210 23.74 -22.17 5.32
N ASN A 211 22.57 -21.52 5.16
CA ASN A 211 21.49 -21.61 6.13
C ASN A 211 20.87 -23.03 6.14
N ARG A 212 20.77 -23.61 7.34
CA ARG A 212 20.26 -24.99 7.55
C ARG A 212 18.85 -25.06 8.11
N THR A 213 18.26 -23.93 8.48
CA THR A 213 16.94 -23.86 9.15
C THR A 213 15.83 -23.40 8.21
N LEU A 214 16.18 -22.65 7.16
CA LEU A 214 15.26 -22.10 6.20
C LEU A 214 14.68 -23.20 5.31
N THR A 215 13.45 -23.58 5.58
CA THR A 215 12.73 -24.62 4.82
C THR A 215 12.07 -24.07 3.57
N ARG A 216 11.65 -22.80 3.59
CA ARG A 216 10.90 -22.17 2.50
C ARG A 216 11.38 -20.74 2.26
N LEU A 217 12.01 -20.54 1.11
CA LEU A 217 12.45 -19.23 0.62
C LEU A 217 11.81 -18.99 -0.75
N ILE A 218 10.94 -17.98 -0.83
CA ILE A 218 10.20 -17.65 -2.05
C ILE A 218 10.71 -16.30 -2.57
N ILE A 219 11.26 -16.28 -3.79
CA ILE A 219 11.87 -15.08 -4.39
C ILE A 219 11.48 -14.89 -5.88
N ASP A 220 10.45 -15.58 -6.35
CA ASP A 220 10.01 -15.49 -7.75
C ASP A 220 9.26 -14.19 -8.07
N ASP A 221 9.04 -13.93 -9.36
CA ASP A 221 8.26 -12.80 -9.88
C ASP A 221 8.78 -11.41 -9.46
N GLN A 222 10.09 -11.16 -9.63
CA GLN A 222 10.66 -9.83 -9.37
C GLN A 222 10.22 -8.82 -10.44
N ILE A 223 9.72 -7.67 -9.97
CA ILE A 223 9.21 -6.54 -10.75
C ILE A 223 10.37 -5.65 -11.16
N ASN A 224 10.34 -5.13 -12.38
CA ASN A 224 11.29 -4.16 -12.86
C ASN A 224 11.30 -2.91 -11.94
N PRO A 225 12.43 -2.54 -11.31
CA PRO A 225 12.49 -1.39 -10.41
C PRO A 225 12.09 -0.07 -11.08
N LEU A 226 12.31 0.06 -12.39
CA LEU A 226 11.87 1.23 -13.15
C LEU A 226 10.35 1.39 -13.18
N ALA A 227 9.59 0.32 -12.91
CA ALA A 227 8.15 0.41 -12.82
C ALA A 227 7.72 1.37 -11.70
N PHE A 228 8.45 1.42 -10.58
CA PHE A 228 8.12 2.33 -9.49
C PHE A 228 8.63 3.76 -9.72
N SER A 229 9.76 3.93 -10.40
CA SER A 229 10.27 5.27 -10.74
C SER A 229 9.47 5.98 -11.83
N LEU A 230 8.79 5.22 -12.70
CA LEU A 230 7.90 5.76 -13.74
C LEU A 230 6.49 6.08 -13.23
N LEU A 231 6.17 5.73 -11.98
CA LEU A 231 4.91 6.14 -11.40
C LEU A 231 4.88 7.66 -11.26
N SER A 232 3.81 8.27 -11.75
CA SER A 232 3.56 9.67 -11.49
C SER A 232 3.43 9.91 -10.00
N ARG A 233 4.23 10.86 -9.49
CA ARG A 233 4.13 11.27 -8.09
C ARG A 233 2.81 12.02 -7.90
N LEU A 234 1.99 11.50 -6.97
CA LEU A 234 0.79 12.17 -6.51
C LEU A 234 1.18 13.43 -5.73
N ALA A 235 0.47 14.53 -5.98
CA ALA A 235 0.62 15.74 -5.17
C ALA A 235 0.26 15.44 -3.70
N THR A 236 1.17 15.75 -2.78
CA THR A 236 0.92 15.70 -1.33
C THR A 236 0.29 17.01 -0.85
N ALA A 237 -0.22 17.01 0.39
CA ALA A 237 -0.71 18.24 1.02
C ALA A 237 0.40 19.31 1.14
N GLU A 238 1.64 18.89 1.38
CA GLU A 238 2.81 19.77 1.47
C GLU A 238 3.21 20.34 0.10
N ASP A 239 3.06 19.57 -0.97
CA ASP A 239 3.28 20.06 -2.34
C ASP A 239 2.26 21.14 -2.70
N LEU A 240 0.98 20.92 -2.34
CA LEU A 240 -0.06 21.92 -2.52
C LEU A 240 0.20 23.17 -1.66
N GLN A 241 0.69 23.01 -0.43
CA GLN A 241 1.10 24.13 0.41
C GLN A 241 2.32 24.86 -0.14
N THR A 242 3.29 24.15 -0.73
CA THR A 242 4.47 24.75 -1.37
C THR A 242 4.07 25.56 -2.58
N VAL A 243 3.22 24.99 -3.45
CA VAL A 243 2.62 25.71 -4.58
C VAL A 243 1.83 26.92 -4.09
N PHE A 244 1.05 26.78 -3.02
CA PHE A 244 0.32 27.88 -2.39
C PHE A 244 1.25 28.96 -1.82
N HIS A 245 2.35 28.58 -1.17
CA HIS A 245 3.35 29.51 -0.66
C HIS A 245 4.08 30.25 -1.78
N LEU A 246 4.42 29.57 -2.88
CA LEU A 246 4.98 30.21 -4.08
C LEU A 246 4.00 31.21 -4.68
N LEU A 247 2.70 30.87 -4.70
CA LEU A 247 1.62 31.73 -5.16
C LEU A 247 1.43 32.99 -4.30
N THR A 248 1.57 32.87 -2.99
CA THR A 248 1.37 33.98 -2.04
C THR A 248 2.66 34.73 -1.69
N GLY A 249 3.83 34.13 -1.95
CA GLY A 249 5.14 34.57 -1.49
C GLY A 249 5.70 35.83 -2.17
N GLY A 250 5.01 36.38 -3.18
CA GLY A 250 5.29 37.71 -3.72
C GLY A 250 4.78 38.87 -2.86
N LEU A 251 3.96 38.59 -1.83
CA LEU A 251 3.51 39.56 -0.84
C LEU A 251 4.04 39.12 0.52
N ALA A 252 4.96 39.91 1.09
CA ALA A 252 5.47 39.71 2.43
C ALA A 252 4.29 39.69 3.43
N LEU A 253 4.05 38.54 4.05
CA LEU A 253 2.97 38.31 5.01
C LEU A 253 3.45 38.68 6.42
N GLU A 254 3.21 39.92 6.84
CA GLU A 254 3.11 40.23 8.28
C GLU A 254 1.72 40.73 8.71
N ASP A 255 0.80 41.15 7.83
CA ASP A 255 -0.51 41.68 8.28
C ASP A 255 -1.64 41.54 7.22
N GLN A 256 -1.98 40.32 6.77
CA GLN A 256 -3.15 40.12 5.87
C GLN A 256 -4.23 39.21 6.50
N PRO A 257 -5.53 39.52 6.30
CA PRO A 257 -6.65 38.80 6.89
C PRO A 257 -6.76 37.35 6.40
N THR A 258 -7.41 36.48 7.19
CA THR A 258 -7.62 35.03 6.98
C THR A 258 -8.28 34.59 5.66
N SER A 259 -8.59 35.52 4.74
CA SER A 259 -9.04 35.22 3.39
C SER A 259 -8.29 36.09 2.38
N LEU A 260 -7.38 35.46 1.63
CA LEU A 260 -6.72 36.07 0.47
C LEU A 260 -7.73 36.32 -0.66
N PRO A 261 -7.51 37.34 -1.51
CA PRO A 261 -8.29 37.50 -2.74
C PRO A 261 -8.10 36.27 -3.63
N ALA A 262 -9.19 35.82 -4.26
CA ALA A 262 -9.13 34.73 -5.23
C ALA A 262 -8.14 35.10 -6.34
N LEU A 263 -7.06 34.33 -6.46
CA LEU A 263 -6.21 34.39 -7.65
C LEU A 263 -7.11 34.17 -8.88
N PRO A 264 -6.90 34.92 -9.98
CA PRO A 264 -7.56 34.63 -11.23
C PRO A 264 -7.41 33.15 -11.56
N THR A 265 -8.51 32.47 -11.90
CA THR A 265 -8.52 31.04 -12.17
C THR A 265 -7.46 30.66 -13.21
N GLU A 266 -7.15 31.55 -14.15
CA GLU A 266 -6.12 31.33 -15.16
C GLU A 266 -4.71 31.16 -14.57
N ILE A 267 -4.35 31.88 -13.49
CA ILE A 267 -3.01 31.80 -12.87
C ILE A 267 -2.87 30.53 -12.03
N VAL A 268 -3.93 30.15 -11.30
CA VAL A 268 -3.97 28.88 -10.55
C VAL A 268 -3.86 27.71 -11.52
N GLU A 269 -4.57 27.77 -12.65
CA GLU A 269 -4.45 26.76 -13.69
C GLU A 269 -3.05 26.69 -14.30
N LEU A 270 -2.42 27.83 -14.61
CA LEU A 270 -1.08 27.85 -15.21
C LEU A 270 0.00 27.26 -14.26
N ILE A 271 -0.14 27.50 -12.96
CA ILE A 271 0.80 27.00 -11.94
C ILE A 271 0.57 25.53 -11.62
N LEU A 272 -0.69 25.06 -11.62
CA LEU A 272 -0.99 23.64 -11.52
C LEU A 272 -0.60 22.88 -12.81
N ASP A 273 -0.59 23.54 -13.97
CA ASP A 273 -0.11 22.99 -15.23
C ASP A 273 1.43 22.85 -15.26
N GLU A 274 2.16 23.80 -14.66
CA GLU A 274 3.63 23.77 -14.52
C GLU A 274 4.10 22.88 -13.36
N ALA A 275 3.24 22.64 -12.37
CA ALA A 275 3.53 21.73 -11.28
C ALA A 275 3.77 20.32 -11.83
N HIS A 276 4.94 19.75 -11.52
CA HIS A 276 5.28 18.38 -11.91
C HIS A 276 4.48 17.33 -11.10
N TYR A 277 3.53 17.77 -10.28
CA TYR A 277 2.76 16.96 -9.34
C TYR A 277 1.28 17.26 -9.51
N TRP A 278 0.49 16.20 -9.59
CA TRP A 278 -0.91 16.27 -10.01
C TRP A 278 -1.77 15.68 -8.91
N GLN A 279 -2.99 16.18 -8.75
CA GLN A 279 -3.98 15.40 -8.02
C GLN A 279 -4.24 14.15 -8.86
N GLY A 280 -4.32 12.99 -8.23
CA GLY A 280 -4.41 11.76 -9.00
C GLY A 280 -5.08 10.66 -8.25
N VAL A 281 -5.60 9.70 -9.01
CA VAL A 281 -6.03 8.42 -8.46
C VAL A 281 -5.25 7.36 -9.19
N GLN A 282 -4.54 6.55 -8.41
CA GLN A 282 -3.80 5.42 -8.90
C GLN A 282 -4.48 4.14 -8.46
N HIS A 283 -4.50 3.17 -9.36
CA HIS A 283 -4.79 1.80 -9.00
C HIS A 283 -3.68 0.92 -9.55
N THR A 284 -3.16 0.02 -8.71
CA THR A 284 -2.14 -0.94 -9.11
C THR A 284 -2.64 -2.36 -8.89
N LYS A 285 -2.25 -3.26 -9.78
CA LYS A 285 -2.54 -4.68 -9.70
C LYS A 285 -1.21 -5.44 -9.78
N ARG A 286 -0.82 -6.07 -8.66
CA ARG A 286 0.44 -6.82 -8.52
C ARG A 286 0.26 -8.35 -8.48
N SER A 287 -0.92 -8.89 -8.77
CA SER A 287 -1.22 -10.33 -8.61
C SER A 287 -1.91 -10.93 -9.83
N ARG A 288 -1.49 -12.17 -10.20
CA ARG A 288 -1.89 -12.98 -11.36
C ARG A 288 -3.28 -12.65 -11.91
N PHE A 289 -3.31 -12.32 -13.21
CA PHE A 289 -4.50 -11.86 -13.91
C PHE A 289 -5.41 -13.00 -14.41
N GLY A 290 -5.06 -14.28 -14.22
CA GLY A 290 -5.68 -15.45 -14.88
C GLY A 290 -7.14 -15.82 -14.54
N ASP A 291 -8.07 -14.85 -14.47
CA ASP A 291 -9.51 -15.09 -14.39
C ASP A 291 -10.25 -13.77 -14.68
N ASP A 292 -11.16 -13.77 -15.66
CA ASP A 292 -11.86 -12.59 -16.21
C ASP A 292 -12.99 -12.06 -15.29
N THR A 293 -12.80 -12.15 -13.97
CA THR A 293 -13.78 -11.61 -13.03
C THR A 293 -13.79 -10.07 -13.06
N PRO A 294 -14.96 -9.40 -12.93
CA PRO A 294 -15.07 -7.93 -12.91
C PRO A 294 -14.25 -7.22 -11.82
N LYS A 295 -13.70 -7.98 -10.86
CA LYS A 295 -12.80 -7.51 -9.81
C LYS A 295 -11.36 -7.29 -10.28
N ARG A 296 -11.01 -7.73 -11.49
CA ARG A 296 -9.64 -7.74 -12.03
C ARG A 296 -9.37 -6.69 -13.11
N ILE A 297 -10.39 -5.93 -13.54
CA ILE A 297 -10.23 -4.77 -14.43
C ILE A 297 -9.56 -3.66 -13.63
N LEU A 298 -8.42 -3.18 -14.12
CA LEU A 298 -7.73 -2.06 -13.52
C LEU A 298 -8.54 -0.80 -13.82
N LYS A 299 -9.16 -0.24 -12.78
CA LYS A 299 -10.09 0.87 -12.91
C LYS A 299 -9.80 1.97 -11.90
N VAL A 300 -9.93 3.20 -12.36
CA VAL A 300 -9.87 4.40 -11.55
C VAL A 300 -11.17 5.15 -11.76
N THR A 301 -11.81 5.56 -10.66
CA THR A 301 -12.95 6.47 -10.71
C THR A 301 -12.45 7.85 -10.33
N LEU A 302 -12.73 8.85 -11.16
CA LEU A 302 -12.43 10.23 -10.81
C LEU A 302 -13.18 10.61 -9.52
N PRO A 303 -12.52 11.25 -8.56
CA PRO A 303 -13.12 11.54 -7.27
C PRO A 303 -14.40 12.35 -7.44
N GLN A 304 -15.34 12.16 -6.53
CA GLN A 304 -16.47 13.07 -6.43
C GLN A 304 -15.96 14.40 -5.91
N ARG A 305 -16.45 15.52 -6.47
CA ARG A 305 -16.00 16.87 -6.12
C ARG A 305 -16.02 17.06 -4.60
N VAL A 306 -14.89 17.43 -4.01
CA VAL A 306 -14.87 18.08 -2.70
C VAL A 306 -14.88 19.58 -2.99
N ASN A 307 -15.88 20.31 -2.50
CA ASN A 307 -16.01 21.78 -2.60
C ASN A 307 -16.41 22.40 -3.96
N GLY A 308 -17.01 21.64 -4.89
CA GLY A 308 -17.65 22.23 -6.08
C GLY A 308 -16.74 22.58 -7.26
N ASN A 309 -15.42 22.43 -7.15
CA ASN A 309 -14.47 22.66 -8.25
C ASN A 309 -14.60 21.62 -9.38
N SER A 310 -14.34 22.03 -10.62
CA SER A 310 -14.40 21.15 -11.80
C SER A 310 -13.09 20.39 -11.99
N ILE A 311 -13.15 19.06 -12.04
CA ILE A 311 -11.99 18.19 -12.31
C ILE A 311 -11.59 18.33 -13.78
N ARG A 312 -10.30 18.57 -14.04
CA ARG A 312 -9.71 18.53 -15.37
C ARG A 312 -8.63 17.46 -15.44
N VAL A 313 -8.91 16.35 -16.12
CA VAL A 313 -7.89 15.32 -16.41
C VAL A 313 -6.88 15.87 -17.41
N LYS A 314 -5.59 15.64 -17.18
CA LYS A 314 -4.58 15.96 -18.19
C LYS A 314 -3.54 14.89 -18.51
N ALA A 315 -3.52 13.80 -17.78
CA ALA A 315 -2.72 12.65 -18.16
C ALA A 315 -3.39 11.39 -17.64
N ILE A 316 -3.40 10.36 -18.49
CA ILE A 316 -3.64 9.00 -18.05
C ILE A 316 -2.38 8.23 -18.37
N HIS A 317 -1.75 7.66 -17.34
CA HIS A 317 -0.60 6.79 -17.51
C HIS A 317 -1.03 5.35 -17.25
N VAL A 318 -0.65 4.46 -18.16
CA VAL A 318 -0.74 3.03 -17.95
C VAL A 318 0.65 2.44 -18.06
N LEU A 319 1.08 1.76 -17.01
CA LEU A 319 2.39 1.15 -16.92
C LEU A 319 2.21 -0.34 -16.72
N ARG A 320 2.95 -1.15 -17.47
CA ARG A 320 2.88 -2.61 -17.43
C ARG A 320 4.28 -3.20 -17.44
N ASP A 321 4.56 -4.07 -16.48
CA ASP A 321 5.76 -4.90 -16.43
C ASP A 321 5.38 -6.35 -16.73
N THR A 322 6.15 -6.97 -17.61
CA THR A 322 5.87 -8.30 -18.16
C THR A 322 7.01 -9.28 -17.87
N ARG A 323 6.72 -10.59 -17.87
CA ARG A 323 7.72 -11.64 -17.60
C ARG A 323 8.72 -11.81 -18.73
N ASN A 324 8.26 -11.66 -19.96
CA ASN A 324 9.02 -11.64 -21.20
C ASN A 324 8.08 -11.16 -22.29
N ARG A 325 8.56 -10.30 -23.19
CA ARG A 325 7.81 -9.94 -24.38
C ARG A 325 7.76 -11.17 -25.28
N SER A 326 6.67 -11.92 -25.27
CA SER A 326 6.43 -12.85 -26.37
C SER A 326 6.18 -12.00 -27.61
N ASP A 327 6.72 -12.37 -28.78
CA ASP A 327 6.45 -11.70 -30.07
C ASP A 327 4.97 -11.82 -30.52
N ARG A 328 4.05 -12.06 -29.59
CA ARG A 328 2.61 -12.07 -29.81
C ARG A 328 2.19 -10.63 -30.08
N ILE A 329 2.15 -10.31 -31.37
CA ILE A 329 1.76 -9.01 -31.94
C ILE A 329 0.38 -8.53 -31.41
N ASP A 330 -0.46 -9.43 -30.88
CA ASP A 330 -1.86 -9.16 -30.52
C ASP A 330 -2.12 -8.61 -29.10
N ASP A 331 -1.09 -8.43 -28.27
CA ASP A 331 -1.19 -7.91 -26.88
C ASP A 331 -0.38 -6.61 -26.65
N SER A 332 0.12 -6.00 -27.74
CA SER A 332 0.95 -4.78 -27.70
C SER A 332 0.18 -3.46 -27.58
N GLY A 333 -1.15 -3.55 -27.50
CA GLY A 333 -2.06 -2.42 -27.38
C GLY A 333 -2.67 -2.31 -25.99
N PHE A 334 -2.77 -1.09 -25.47
CA PHE A 334 -3.49 -0.78 -24.24
C PHE A 334 -4.89 -0.30 -24.61
N ASP A 335 -5.88 -1.17 -24.41
CA ASP A 335 -7.28 -0.83 -24.63
C ASP A 335 -7.79 -0.04 -23.42
N LEU A 336 -7.84 1.28 -23.58
CA LEU A 336 -8.38 2.22 -22.61
C LEU A 336 -9.87 2.43 -22.87
N ILE A 337 -10.70 2.22 -21.85
CA ILE A 337 -12.14 2.44 -21.91
C ILE A 337 -12.52 3.50 -20.89
N VAL A 338 -13.12 4.59 -21.35
CA VAL A 338 -13.69 5.63 -20.49
C VAL A 338 -15.20 5.48 -20.45
N ARG A 339 -15.74 5.38 -19.23
CA ARG A 339 -17.17 5.29 -18.96
C ARG A 339 -17.65 6.50 -18.17
N ASP A 340 -18.87 6.94 -18.44
CA ASP A 340 -19.52 7.97 -17.64
C ASP A 340 -20.01 7.43 -16.28
N GLU A 341 -20.60 8.30 -15.48
CA GLU A 341 -21.16 7.97 -14.16
C GLU A 341 -22.31 6.95 -14.19
N ARG A 342 -22.94 6.74 -15.37
CA ARG A 342 -24.00 5.75 -15.59
C ARG A 342 -23.44 4.43 -16.16
N GLY A 343 -22.13 4.36 -16.39
CA GLY A 343 -21.43 3.20 -16.95
C GLY A 343 -21.45 3.10 -18.48
N ALA A 344 -21.99 4.09 -19.18
CA ALA A 344 -22.00 4.10 -20.65
C ALA A 344 -20.60 4.41 -21.18
N VAL A 345 -20.16 3.69 -22.22
CA VAL A 345 -18.87 3.92 -22.87
C VAL A 345 -18.92 5.26 -23.59
N ARG A 346 -18.02 6.16 -23.24
CA ARG A 346 -17.86 7.48 -23.87
C ARG A 346 -16.64 7.55 -24.77
N TYR A 347 -15.66 6.69 -24.51
CA TYR A 347 -14.43 6.64 -25.29
C TYR A 347 -13.80 5.26 -25.18
N GLU A 348 -13.23 4.81 -26.28
CA GLU A 348 -12.44 3.60 -26.36
C GLU A 348 -11.26 3.87 -27.32
N CYS A 349 -10.04 3.58 -26.87
CA CYS A 349 -8.88 3.64 -27.75
C CYS A 349 -7.89 2.52 -27.42
N SER A 350 -7.17 2.11 -28.45
CA SER A 350 -6.08 1.15 -28.35
C SER A 350 -4.78 1.92 -28.58
N GLU A 351 -4.07 2.23 -27.51
CA GLU A 351 -2.79 2.95 -27.59
C GLU A 351 -1.63 1.97 -27.70
N LYS A 352 -0.68 2.28 -28.58
CA LYS A 352 0.57 1.52 -28.65
C LYS A 352 1.51 1.99 -27.54
N ALA A 353 2.00 1.07 -26.72
CA ALA A 353 2.96 1.43 -25.68
C ALA A 353 4.29 1.91 -26.24
N THR A 354 4.87 2.87 -25.52
CA THR A 354 6.28 3.17 -25.59
C THR A 354 7.02 2.10 -24.80
N ILE A 355 7.89 1.37 -25.47
CA ILE A 355 8.75 0.36 -24.84
C ILE A 355 9.83 1.11 -24.07
N VAL A 356 9.81 0.99 -22.74
CA VAL A 356 10.85 1.60 -21.88
C VAL A 356 12.10 0.72 -21.90
N ASN A 357 11.93 -0.59 -21.79
CA ASN A 357 12.98 -1.60 -21.93
C ASN A 357 12.38 -2.96 -22.33
N SER A 358 13.16 -4.05 -22.23
CA SER A 358 12.77 -5.38 -22.70
C SER A 358 11.47 -5.94 -22.12
N ASN A 359 11.02 -5.47 -20.96
CA ASN A 359 9.84 -5.99 -20.29
C ASN A 359 8.89 -4.94 -19.69
N LEU A 360 9.23 -3.65 -19.78
CA LEU A 360 8.45 -2.54 -19.23
C LEU A 360 7.88 -1.66 -20.33
N GLU A 361 6.57 -1.44 -20.27
CA GLU A 361 5.78 -0.70 -21.24
C GLU A 361 5.04 0.46 -20.56
N LEU A 362 5.06 1.64 -21.19
CA LEU A 362 4.38 2.83 -20.71
C LEU A 362 3.50 3.43 -21.82
N VAL A 363 2.26 3.72 -21.46
CA VAL A 363 1.33 4.51 -22.27
C VAL A 363 1.05 5.81 -21.54
N THR A 364 1.19 6.92 -22.26
CA THR A 364 0.85 8.26 -21.78
C THR A 364 -0.22 8.86 -22.68
N VAL A 365 -1.42 9.03 -22.14
CA VAL A 365 -2.57 9.57 -22.86
C VAL A 365 -2.79 11.01 -22.42
N LEU A 366 -2.59 11.95 -23.35
CA LEU A 366 -2.70 13.39 -23.10
C LEU A 366 -3.95 13.99 -23.80
N PRO A 367 -4.54 15.07 -23.26
CA PRO A 367 -5.65 15.78 -23.87
C PRO A 367 -5.37 16.39 -25.23
N ALA A 368 -4.10 16.55 -25.60
CA ALA A 368 -3.70 16.99 -26.94
C ALA A 368 -4.04 15.92 -27.99
N ASN A 369 -3.81 14.64 -27.65
CA ASN A 369 -4.00 13.51 -28.55
C ASN A 369 -5.42 12.94 -28.46
N HIS A 370 -6.09 13.12 -27.30
CA HIS A 370 -7.40 12.55 -27.03
C HIS A 370 -8.35 13.59 -26.41
N PRO A 371 -9.02 14.43 -27.24
CA PRO A 371 -9.85 15.54 -26.78
C PRO A 371 -11.00 15.16 -25.83
N VAL A 372 -11.47 13.92 -25.89
CA VAL A 372 -12.49 13.38 -24.98
C VAL A 372 -12.05 13.42 -23.51
N ILE A 373 -10.75 13.39 -23.23
CA ILE A 373 -10.17 13.49 -21.88
C ILE A 373 -10.52 14.85 -21.25
N ARG A 374 -10.60 15.92 -22.06
CA ARG A 374 -11.00 17.28 -21.60
C ARG A 374 -12.46 17.32 -21.10
N HIS A 375 -13.26 16.38 -21.56
CA HIS A 375 -14.70 16.32 -21.25
C HIS A 375 -15.00 15.40 -20.06
N MET A 376 -14.00 14.72 -19.51
CA MET A 376 -14.16 13.89 -18.33
C MET A 376 -14.62 14.73 -17.13
N ARG A 377 -15.43 14.12 -16.27
CA ARG A 377 -16.04 14.76 -15.09
C ARG A 377 -15.93 13.85 -13.87
N ALA A 378 -16.20 14.40 -12.69
CA ALA A 378 -16.31 13.64 -11.46
C ALA A 378 -17.23 12.43 -11.62
N GLY A 379 -16.83 11.27 -11.07
CA GLY A 379 -17.58 10.03 -11.17
C GLY A 379 -17.38 9.23 -12.46
N TRP A 380 -16.74 9.81 -13.49
CA TRP A 380 -16.34 9.04 -14.68
C TRP A 380 -15.23 8.05 -14.34
N GLN A 381 -15.19 6.95 -15.07
CA GLN A 381 -14.26 5.85 -14.85
C GLN A 381 -13.33 5.67 -16.03
N VAL A 382 -12.06 5.46 -15.73
CA VAL A 382 -11.06 4.99 -16.68
C VAL A 382 -10.79 3.53 -16.36
N GLN A 383 -10.83 2.68 -17.38
CA GLN A 383 -10.58 1.26 -17.27
C GLN A 383 -9.52 0.87 -18.28
N VAL A 384 -8.60 0.00 -17.87
CA VAL A 384 -7.68 -0.69 -18.77
C VAL A 384 -8.23 -2.09 -18.96
N ARG A 385 -8.49 -2.48 -20.20
CA ARG A 385 -8.88 -3.85 -20.52
C ARG A 385 -7.75 -4.79 -20.09
N ALA A 386 -8.13 -5.94 -19.54
CA ALA A 386 -7.14 -6.96 -19.20
C ALA A 386 -6.34 -7.35 -20.45
N SER A 387 -5.03 -7.53 -20.27
CA SER A 387 -4.16 -8.15 -21.28
C SER A 387 -4.70 -9.54 -21.63
N LYS A 388 -4.56 -9.93 -22.90
CA LYS A 388 -4.98 -11.25 -23.38
C LYS A 388 -4.08 -12.37 -22.86
N SER A 389 -2.85 -12.04 -22.46
CA SER A 389 -1.91 -12.94 -21.81
C SER A 389 -1.70 -12.55 -20.33
N PRO A 390 -2.75 -12.70 -19.50
CA PRO A 390 -2.75 -12.26 -18.11
C PRO A 390 -1.59 -12.81 -17.26
N ASP A 391 -1.13 -14.01 -17.57
CA ASP A 391 -0.04 -14.65 -16.84
C ASP A 391 1.35 -14.07 -17.17
N ASP A 392 1.46 -13.27 -18.23
CA ASP A 392 2.69 -12.60 -18.61
C ASP A 392 2.85 -11.25 -17.90
N VAL A 393 1.79 -10.69 -17.31
CA VAL A 393 1.85 -9.41 -16.61
C VAL A 393 2.18 -9.60 -15.13
N LEU A 394 3.35 -9.11 -14.71
CA LEU A 394 3.81 -9.12 -13.32
C LEU A 394 3.21 -7.98 -12.52
N TYR A 395 3.15 -6.80 -13.14
CA TYR A 395 2.69 -5.57 -12.51
C TYR A 395 1.99 -4.69 -13.53
N GLU A 396 0.86 -4.09 -13.14
CA GLU A 396 0.19 -3.09 -13.94
C GLU A 396 -0.34 -1.95 -13.06
N SER A 397 -0.20 -0.73 -13.54
CA SER A 397 -0.64 0.48 -12.86
C SER A 397 -1.41 1.38 -13.82
N LEU A 398 -2.57 1.87 -13.37
CA LEU A 398 -3.36 2.89 -14.02
C LEU A 398 -3.33 4.11 -13.12
N TYR A 399 -2.81 5.21 -13.66
CA TYR A 399 -2.76 6.50 -13.00
C TYR A 399 -3.57 7.51 -13.82
N VAL A 400 -4.48 8.22 -13.17
CA VAL A 400 -5.20 9.34 -13.79
C VAL A 400 -4.86 10.60 -13.04
N GLY A 401 -4.09 11.48 -13.68
CA GLY A 401 -3.72 12.80 -13.18
C GLY A 401 -4.74 13.86 -13.60
N TYR A 402 -5.17 14.66 -12.64
CA TYR A 402 -6.11 15.76 -12.80
C TYR A 402 -5.70 16.96 -11.92
N VAL A 403 -6.34 18.09 -12.22
CA VAL A 403 -6.28 19.33 -11.44
C VAL A 403 -7.68 19.79 -11.10
#